data_AF-A0A1U7LQF4-F1
#
_entry.id   AF-A0A1U7LQF4-F1
#
_cell.length_a   1.000
_cell.length_b   1.000
_cell.length_c   1.000
_cell.angle_alpha   90.00
_cell.angle_beta   90.00
_cell.angle_gamma   90.00
#
_symmetry.space_group_name_H-M   'P 1'
#
loop_
_entity.id
_entity.type
_entity.pdbx_description
1 polymer ?
#
loop_
_entity_poly.entity_id
_entity_poly.type
_entity_poly.pdbx_seq_one_letter_code
_entity_poly.pdbx_strand_id
1 'polypeptide(L)'
;MSSTPEIHFSYSSHMTAVPQSITIPGWIRSCTTEVLFEGYSPYADSDEVSLPRAIVSSLNRLPIDIRSQLVDRILITGGTSNIPGLKTRISNEVKQSISSARFIKSDIADGGTISWVGGSLIGGLKIPCVYEIKRDGFINGENVPDWSRTTK
;
A
#
# COMPACT_ATOMS: atom_id res chain seq x y z
N MET A 1 -20.83 7.70 -15.94
CA MET A 1 -20.27 8.05 -14.62
C MET A 1 -21.29 7.66 -13.58
N SER A 2 -21.09 6.57 -12.83
CA SER A 2 -22.02 6.20 -11.75
C SER A 2 -21.88 7.23 -10.64
N SER A 3 -22.99 7.85 -10.21
CA SER A 3 -22.99 8.76 -9.06
C SER A 3 -22.47 8.01 -7.83
N THR A 4 -21.34 8.45 -7.27
CA THR A 4 -20.90 7.93 -5.99
C THR A 4 -21.92 8.33 -4.93
N PRO A 5 -22.38 7.39 -4.07
CA PRO A 5 -23.47 7.69 -3.14
C PRO A 5 -23.02 8.74 -2.11
N GLU A 6 -23.92 9.63 -1.72
CA GLU A 6 -23.68 10.55 -0.62
C GLU A 6 -23.75 9.80 0.72
N ILE A 7 -23.04 10.30 1.74
CA ILE A 7 -23.09 9.75 3.10
C ILE A 7 -23.63 10.81 4.04
N HIS A 8 -24.62 10.43 4.84
CA HIS A 8 -25.24 11.31 5.83
C HIS A 8 -24.85 10.86 7.24
N PHE A 9 -24.26 11.77 8.03
CA PHE A 9 -23.95 11.56 9.43
C PHE A 9 -24.89 12.40 10.28
N SER A 10 -25.51 11.79 11.28
CA SER A 10 -26.32 12.52 12.28
C SER A 10 -25.54 12.58 13.59
N TYR A 11 -25.48 13.75 14.22
CA TYR A 11 -24.83 13.92 15.52
C TYR A 11 -25.66 14.83 16.44
N SER A 12 -25.49 14.64 17.76
CA SER A 12 -26.09 15.50 18.78
C SER A 12 -25.01 16.47 19.27
N SER A 13 -25.27 17.77 19.17
CA SER A 13 -24.37 18.78 19.71
C SER A 13 -24.72 19.04 21.18
N HIS A 14 -23.73 19.21 22.05
CA HIS A 14 -23.97 19.62 23.44
C HIS A 14 -24.60 21.02 23.56
N MET A 15 -24.63 21.80 22.48
CA MET A 15 -25.10 23.19 22.46
C MET A 15 -26.54 23.34 21.96
N THR A 16 -27.11 22.35 21.26
CA THR A 16 -28.46 22.42 20.68
C THR A 16 -29.19 21.10 20.81
N ALA A 17 -30.43 21.11 21.33
CA ALA A 17 -31.28 19.93 21.49
C ALA A 17 -31.74 19.29 20.16
N VAL A 18 -31.44 19.90 19.00
CA VAL A 18 -31.82 19.41 17.67
C VAL A 18 -30.69 18.54 17.08
N PRO A 19 -30.98 17.34 16.54
CA PRO A 19 -30.00 16.54 15.82
C PRO A 19 -29.51 17.30 14.59
N GLN A 20 -28.19 17.44 14.45
CA GLN A 20 -27.58 18.06 13.28
C GLN A 20 -27.07 16.98 12.32
N SER A 21 -27.13 17.25 11.02
CA SER A 21 -26.64 16.34 9.98
C SER A 21 -25.53 16.95 9.14
N ILE A 22 -24.55 16.11 8.78
CA ILE A 22 -23.49 16.43 7.83
C ILE A 22 -23.65 15.48 6.65
N THR A 23 -23.78 16.06 5.45
CA THR A 23 -23.77 15.30 4.20
C THR A 23 -22.40 15.41 3.57
N ILE A 24 -21.76 14.28 3.29
CA ILE A 24 -20.52 14.20 2.52
C ILE A 24 -20.89 13.79 1.08
N PRO A 25 -20.75 14.71 0.11
CA PRO A 25 -20.96 14.39 -1.29
C PRO A 25 -20.06 13.25 -1.75
N GLY A 26 -20.59 12.36 -2.60
CA GLY A 26 -19.84 11.22 -3.12
C GLY A 26 -18.58 11.62 -3.89
N TRP A 27 -18.61 12.76 -4.60
CA TRP A 27 -17.47 13.25 -5.38
C TRP A 27 -16.27 13.59 -4.51
N ILE A 28 -16.47 14.12 -3.28
CA ILE A 28 -15.37 14.43 -2.36
C ILE A 28 -14.60 13.15 -2.02
N ARG A 29 -15.32 12.07 -1.72
CA ARG A 29 -14.71 10.77 -1.36
C ARG A 29 -13.89 10.19 -2.51
N SER A 30 -14.36 10.35 -3.75
CA SER A 30 -13.62 9.95 -4.95
C SER A 30 -12.37 10.79 -5.14
N CYS A 31 -12.49 12.12 -5.08
CA CYS A 31 -11.37 13.04 -5.26
C CYS A 31 -10.25 12.82 -4.23
N THR A 32 -10.57 12.49 -2.98
CA THR A 32 -9.54 12.21 -1.96
C THR A 32 -8.63 11.05 -2.35
N THR A 33 -9.11 10.09 -3.13
CA THR A 33 -8.29 8.96 -3.60
C THR A 33 -7.60 9.20 -4.93
N GLU A 34 -8.09 10.16 -5.74
CA GLU A 34 -7.51 10.46 -7.06
C GLU A 34 -6.08 11.01 -6.97
N VAL A 35 -5.72 11.66 -5.85
CA VAL A 35 -4.34 12.10 -5.58
C VAL A 35 -3.31 10.96 -5.68
N LEU A 36 -3.73 9.71 -5.50
CA LEU A 36 -2.85 8.53 -5.64
C LEU A 36 -2.60 8.13 -7.10
N PHE A 37 -3.43 8.60 -8.02
CA PHE A 37 -3.42 8.30 -9.46
C PHE A 37 -3.00 9.49 -10.31
N GLU A 38 -3.08 10.70 -9.74
CA GLU A 38 -2.58 11.94 -10.33
C GLU A 38 -1.04 11.94 -10.37
N GLY A 39 -0.48 12.29 -11.52
CA GLY A 39 0.97 12.38 -11.80
C GLY A 39 1.27 13.01 -13.16
N TYR A 40 0.28 13.73 -13.70
CA TYR A 40 0.29 14.39 -15.00
C TYR A 40 -0.21 15.84 -14.90
N SER A 41 -0.25 16.42 -13.70
CA SER A 41 -0.52 17.85 -13.58
C SER A 41 0.62 18.58 -14.30
N PRO A 42 0.34 19.54 -15.19
CA PRO A 42 1.38 20.38 -15.77
C PRO A 42 2.08 21.27 -14.71
N TYR A 43 1.55 21.30 -13.49
CA TYR A 43 2.12 21.96 -12.31
C TYR A 43 2.70 20.98 -11.28
N ALA A 44 2.71 19.68 -11.58
CA ALA A 44 3.33 18.67 -10.73
C ALA A 44 4.86 18.86 -10.74
N ASP A 45 5.47 18.85 -9.56
CA ASP A 45 6.93 18.76 -9.45
C ASP A 45 7.42 17.42 -10.04
N SER A 46 8.69 17.35 -10.44
CA SER A 46 9.29 16.13 -11.04
C SER A 46 9.19 14.89 -10.15
N ASP A 47 8.93 15.07 -8.87
CA ASP A 47 8.84 14.04 -7.84
C ASP A 47 7.41 13.53 -7.61
N GLU A 48 6.40 14.17 -8.22
CA GLU A 48 5.01 13.72 -8.15
C GLU A 48 4.74 12.61 -9.18
N VAL A 49 4.95 11.37 -8.75
CA VAL A 49 4.69 10.17 -9.55
C VAL A 49 3.47 9.43 -8.98
N SER A 50 2.49 9.16 -9.84
CA SER A 50 1.31 8.37 -9.45
C SER A 50 1.68 6.93 -9.04
N LEU A 51 0.88 6.31 -8.18
CA LEU A 51 1.14 4.95 -7.70
C LEU A 51 1.29 3.93 -8.84
N PRO A 52 0.42 3.88 -9.87
CA PRO A 52 0.59 2.95 -10.99
C PRO A 52 1.89 3.21 -11.75
N ARG A 53 2.27 4.47 -11.95
CA ARG A 53 3.50 4.84 -12.64
C ARG A 53 4.74 4.46 -11.86
N ALA A 54 4.72 4.61 -10.53
CA ALA A 54 5.79 4.19 -9.64
C ALA A 54 5.97 2.66 -9.68
N ILE A 55 4.87 1.90 -9.68
CA ILE A 55 4.89 0.43 -9.79
C ILE A 55 5.52 0.00 -11.13
N VAL A 56 5.04 0.55 -12.25
CA VAL A 56 5.58 0.24 -13.60
C VAL A 56 7.06 0.60 -13.68
N SER A 57 7.46 1.77 -13.18
CA SER A 57 8.86 2.20 -13.17
C SER A 57 9.75 1.27 -12.35
N SER A 58 9.25 0.80 -11.20
CA SER A 58 9.97 -0.16 -10.35
C SER A 58 10.14 -1.51 -11.05
N LEU A 59 9.09 -2.02 -11.69
CA LEU A 59 9.14 -3.28 -12.45
C LEU A 59 10.10 -3.20 -13.64
N ASN A 60 10.15 -2.07 -14.33
CA ASN A 60 11.06 -1.87 -15.46
C ASN A 60 12.53 -1.75 -15.06
N ARG A 61 12.83 -1.40 -13.79
CA ARG A 61 14.19 -1.37 -13.23
C ARG A 61 14.73 -2.76 -12.85
N LEU A 62 13.86 -3.78 -12.79
CA LEU A 62 14.29 -5.14 -12.46
C LEU A 62 15.19 -5.73 -13.57
N PRO A 63 16.23 -6.50 -13.22
CA PRO A 63 16.96 -7.35 -14.17
C PRO A 63 16.01 -8.27 -14.94
N ILE A 64 16.37 -8.57 -16.19
CA ILE A 64 15.51 -9.32 -17.12
C ILE A 64 15.11 -10.70 -16.57
N ASP A 65 16.02 -11.37 -15.85
CA ASP A 65 15.84 -12.74 -15.36
C ASP A 65 14.72 -12.88 -14.32
N ILE A 66 14.52 -11.85 -13.50
CA ILE A 66 13.53 -11.86 -12.41
C ILE A 66 12.25 -11.09 -12.75
N ARG A 67 12.28 -10.25 -13.78
CA ARG A 67 11.19 -9.33 -14.11
C ARG A 67 9.89 -10.08 -14.40
N SER A 68 9.93 -11.13 -15.20
CA SER A 68 8.74 -11.92 -15.56
C SER A 68 8.08 -12.56 -14.34
N GLN A 69 8.88 -13.06 -13.40
CA GLN A 69 8.39 -13.71 -12.18
C GLN A 69 7.74 -12.72 -11.21
N LEU A 70 8.30 -11.51 -11.10
CA LEU A 70 7.80 -10.49 -10.18
C LEU A 70 6.57 -9.75 -10.73
N VAL A 71 6.51 -9.51 -12.04
CA VAL A 71 5.32 -8.93 -12.70
C VAL A 71 4.08 -9.81 -12.49
N ASP A 72 4.26 -11.13 -12.40
CA ASP A 72 3.17 -12.09 -12.20
C ASP A 72 2.73 -12.24 -10.73
N ARG A 73 3.41 -11.59 -9.78
CA ARG A 73 3.22 -11.81 -8.34
C ARG A 73 3.22 -10.52 -7.54
N ILE A 74 2.35 -9.58 -7.90
CA ILE A 74 2.25 -8.29 -7.22
C ILE A 74 1.24 -8.39 -6.07
N LEU A 75 1.68 -8.11 -4.84
CA LEU A 75 0.81 -8.06 -3.67
C LEU A 75 0.66 -6.60 -3.19
N ILE A 76 -0.58 -6.13 -3.03
CA ILE A 76 -0.87 -4.81 -2.44
C ILE A 76 -1.32 -5.02 -0.99
N THR A 77 -0.54 -4.47 -0.07
CA THR A 77 -0.75 -4.50 1.39
C THR A 77 -0.67 -3.08 1.99
N GLY A 78 -0.88 -2.94 3.30
CA GLY A 78 -1.01 -1.69 4.04
C GLY A 78 -2.46 -1.26 4.26
N GLY A 79 -2.68 -0.36 5.22
CA GLY A 79 -4.03 0.11 5.60
C GLY A 79 -4.77 0.79 4.44
N THR A 80 -4.11 1.65 3.68
CA THR A 80 -4.69 2.34 2.50
C THR A 80 -5.21 1.36 1.44
N SER A 81 -4.62 0.17 1.37
CA SER A 81 -5.04 -0.85 0.40
C SER A 81 -6.44 -1.41 0.68
N ASN A 82 -7.01 -1.17 1.87
CA ASN A 82 -8.37 -1.56 2.24
C ASN A 82 -9.45 -0.61 1.67
N ILE A 83 -9.07 0.50 1.04
CA ILE A 83 -10.03 1.38 0.35
C ILE A 83 -10.76 0.55 -0.74
N PRO A 84 -12.10 0.48 -0.71
CA PRO A 84 -12.87 -0.29 -1.68
C PRO A 84 -12.56 0.13 -3.12
N GLY A 85 -12.27 -0.85 -3.97
CA GLY A 85 -11.97 -0.61 -5.40
C GLY A 85 -10.56 -0.12 -5.71
N LEU A 86 -9.76 0.29 -4.71
CA LEU A 86 -8.41 0.83 -4.93
C LEU A 86 -7.49 -0.19 -5.61
N LYS A 87 -7.42 -1.42 -5.09
CA LYS A 87 -6.59 -2.50 -5.67
C LYS A 87 -6.99 -2.81 -7.12
N THR A 88 -8.30 -2.80 -7.40
CA THR A 88 -8.83 -3.02 -8.75
C THR A 88 -8.39 -1.89 -9.69
N ARG A 89 -8.51 -0.64 -9.25
CA ARG A 89 -8.10 0.52 -10.04
C ARG A 89 -6.61 0.50 -10.35
N ILE A 90 -5.76 0.29 -9.33
CA ILE A 90 -4.30 0.14 -9.50
C ILE A 90 -3.99 -0.99 -10.49
N SER A 91 -4.63 -2.15 -10.33
CA SER A 91 -4.41 -3.28 -11.24
C SER A 91 -4.76 -2.94 -12.68
N ASN A 92 -5.87 -2.24 -12.92
CA ASN A 92 -6.30 -1.87 -14.26
C ASN A 92 -5.33 -0.87 -14.91
N GLU A 93 -4.88 0.16 -14.19
CA GLU A 93 -3.94 1.15 -14.72
C GLU A 93 -2.56 0.56 -14.98
N VAL A 94 -2.04 -0.28 -14.07
CA VAL A 94 -0.75 -0.96 -14.30
C VAL A 94 -0.84 -1.88 -15.53
N LYS A 95 -1.97 -2.57 -15.72
CA LYS A 95 -2.19 -3.45 -16.88
C LYS A 95 -2.27 -2.72 -18.21
N GLN A 96 -2.57 -1.41 -18.22
CA GLN A 96 -2.48 -0.61 -19.45
C GLN A 96 -1.03 -0.48 -19.94
N SER A 97 -0.06 -0.47 -19.02
CA SER A 97 1.37 -0.40 -19.35
C SER A 97 2.03 -1.78 -19.46
N ILE A 98 1.63 -2.73 -18.60
CA ILE A 98 2.20 -4.08 -18.51
C ILE A 98 1.03 -5.08 -18.47
N SER A 99 0.59 -5.55 -19.64
CA SER A 99 -0.60 -6.41 -19.77
C SER A 99 -0.50 -7.75 -19.01
N SER A 100 0.71 -8.27 -18.83
CA SER A 100 0.98 -9.50 -18.09
C SER A 100 0.97 -9.34 -16.56
N ALA A 101 0.83 -8.11 -16.04
CA ALA A 101 0.86 -7.86 -14.60
C ALA A 101 -0.30 -8.57 -13.88
N ARG A 102 0.03 -9.37 -12.86
CA ARG A 102 -0.96 -10.11 -12.06
C ARG A 102 -0.86 -9.71 -10.59
N PHE A 103 -2.02 -9.36 -10.03
CA PHE A 103 -2.16 -8.94 -8.65
C PHE A 103 -2.74 -10.09 -7.82
N ILE A 104 -1.98 -10.53 -6.82
CA ILE A 104 -2.34 -11.61 -5.91
C ILE A 104 -3.27 -11.05 -4.83
N LYS A 105 -4.32 -11.82 -4.51
CA LYS A 105 -5.15 -11.60 -3.33
C LYS A 105 -4.65 -12.48 -2.20
N SER A 106 -4.59 -11.92 -0.99
CA SER A 106 -4.31 -12.69 0.21
C SER A 106 -5.61 -13.29 0.73
N ASP A 107 -5.61 -14.60 0.95
CA ASP A 107 -6.73 -15.32 1.58
C ASP A 107 -6.58 -15.39 3.11
N ILE A 108 -5.41 -15.00 3.63
CA ILE A 108 -5.03 -15.20 5.03
C ILE A 108 -5.43 -13.99 5.90
N ALA A 109 -5.38 -12.80 5.32
CA ALA A 109 -5.53 -11.54 6.03
C ALA A 109 -5.89 -10.41 5.07
N ASP A 110 -6.59 -9.40 5.60
CA ASP A 110 -6.88 -8.17 4.87
C ASP A 110 -5.60 -7.37 4.58
N GLY A 111 -5.71 -6.36 3.71
CA GLY A 111 -4.56 -5.57 3.28
C GLY A 111 -3.76 -4.98 4.44
N GLY A 112 -4.45 -4.55 5.50
CA GLY A 112 -3.87 -3.89 6.67
C GLY A 112 -3.09 -4.80 7.63
N THR A 113 -3.44 -6.08 7.73
CA THR A 113 -2.85 -6.99 8.74
C THR A 113 -1.84 -7.99 8.18
N ILE A 114 -1.74 -8.13 6.85
CA ILE A 114 -0.82 -9.06 6.18
C ILE A 114 0.63 -8.96 6.69
N SER A 115 1.17 -7.75 6.86
CA SER A 115 2.54 -7.58 7.34
C SER A 115 2.75 -8.12 8.76
N TRP A 116 1.76 -7.95 9.64
CA TRP A 116 1.78 -8.47 11.01
C TRP A 116 1.68 -9.99 11.05
N VAL A 117 0.84 -10.58 10.21
CA VAL A 117 0.75 -12.03 10.06
C VAL A 117 2.06 -12.61 9.54
N GLY A 118 2.68 -11.97 8.54
CA GLY A 118 3.99 -12.35 8.03
C GLY A 118 5.07 -12.33 9.12
N GLY A 119 5.15 -11.26 9.90
CA GLY A 119 6.10 -11.15 11.03
C GLY A 119 5.87 -12.22 12.09
N SER A 120 4.60 -12.50 12.42
CA SER A 120 4.23 -13.54 13.39
C SER A 120 4.63 -14.94 12.90
N LEU A 121 4.44 -15.21 11.60
CA LEU A 121 4.84 -16.47 10.98
C LEU A 121 6.35 -16.67 11.01
N ILE A 122 7.12 -15.64 10.63
CA ILE A 122 8.58 -15.68 10.65
C ILE A 122 9.10 -15.90 12.07
N GLY A 123 8.59 -15.18 13.06
CA GLY A 123 8.98 -15.32 14.46
C GLY A 123 8.61 -16.68 15.06
N GLY A 124 7.50 -17.28 14.62
CA GLY A 124 7.08 -18.62 15.06
C GLY A 124 7.90 -19.76 14.45
N LEU A 125 8.35 -19.62 13.19
CA LEU A 125 9.06 -20.67 12.46
C LEU A 125 10.57 -20.70 12.72
N LYS A 126 11.16 -19.66 13.32
CA LYS A 126 12.62 -19.54 13.59
C LYS A 126 13.47 -19.93 12.39
N ILE A 127 13.20 -19.30 11.25
CA ILE A 127 13.84 -19.65 9.98
C ILE A 127 15.36 -19.35 10.08
N PRO A 128 16.26 -20.27 9.70
CA PRO A 128 17.71 -20.11 9.87
C PRO A 128 18.35 -18.91 9.17
N CYS A 129 17.65 -18.29 8.20
CA CYS A 129 18.14 -17.15 7.43
C CYS A 129 17.72 -15.78 8.01
N VAL A 130 17.01 -15.74 9.14
CA VAL A 130 16.62 -14.50 9.80
C VAL A 130 17.68 -14.16 10.82
N TYR A 131 18.27 -12.97 10.67
CA TYR A 131 19.26 -12.47 11.62
C TYR A 131 18.55 -12.02 12.90
N GLU A 132 18.86 -12.69 14.01
CA GLU A 132 18.32 -12.40 15.34
C GLU A 132 19.46 -12.07 16.31
N ILE A 133 19.37 -10.94 16.99
CA ILE A 133 20.33 -10.58 18.05
C ILE A 133 19.75 -11.01 19.39
N LYS A 134 20.50 -11.86 20.10
CA LYS A 134 20.20 -12.21 21.48
C LYS A 134 20.74 -11.14 22.42
N ARG A 135 20.18 -11.07 23.64
CA ARG A 135 20.61 -10.14 24.68
C ARG A 135 22.13 -10.12 24.87
N ASP A 136 22.75 -11.29 25.00
CA ASP A 136 24.19 -11.38 25.26
C ASP A 136 25.01 -10.86 24.08
N GLY A 137 24.57 -11.15 22.84
CA GLY A 137 25.17 -10.61 21.63
C GLY A 137 25.12 -9.08 21.60
N PHE A 138 23.96 -8.51 21.93
CA PHE A 138 23.80 -7.05 22.00
C PHE A 138 24.71 -6.40 23.05
N ILE A 139 24.80 -6.99 24.25
CA ILE A 139 25.67 -6.48 25.33
C ILE A 139 27.16 -6.55 24.92
N ASN A 140 27.54 -7.57 24.17
CA ASN A 140 28.90 -7.76 23.66
C ASN A 140 29.22 -6.90 22.43
N GLY A 141 28.30 -6.02 22.00
CA GLY A 141 28.51 -5.06 20.91
C GLY A 141 28.03 -5.52 19.54
N GLU A 142 27.31 -6.64 19.44
CA GLU A 142 26.58 -6.97 18.20
C GLU A 142 25.46 -5.95 17.99
N ASN A 143 25.38 -5.39 16.77
CA ASN A 143 24.38 -4.39 16.42
C ASN A 143 23.48 -4.91 15.30
N VAL A 144 22.22 -4.44 15.30
CA VAL A 144 21.28 -4.77 14.22
C VAL A 144 21.90 -4.30 12.91
N PRO A 145 22.08 -5.20 11.92
CA PRO A 145 22.65 -4.85 10.63
C PRO A 145 21.82 -3.73 10.00
N ASP A 146 22.46 -2.58 9.85
CA ASP A 146 21.89 -1.46 9.15
C ASP A 146 22.23 -1.62 7.67
N TRP A 147 21.20 -1.69 6.83
CA TRP A 147 21.36 -1.85 5.38
C TRP A 147 22.20 -0.71 4.77
N SER A 148 22.25 0.46 5.40
CA SER A 148 23.09 1.60 5.00
C SER A 148 24.57 1.46 5.40
N ARG A 149 24.90 0.54 6.31
CA ARG A 149 26.26 0.31 6.84
C ARG A 149 26.90 -0.96 6.30
N THR A 150 26.29 -1.60 5.31
CA THR A 150 26.87 -2.80 4.67
C THR A 150 28.16 -2.38 3.95
N THR A 151 29.29 -2.60 4.62
CA THR A 151 30.63 -2.40 4.07
C THR A 151 30.81 -3.28 2.83
N LYS A 152 31.34 -2.69 1.77
CA LYS A 152 31.86 -3.43 0.60
C LYS A 152 32.95 -4.41 1.00
#